data_AF-A0A9E6CG44-F1
#
_entry.id   AF-A0A9E6CG44-F1
#
_cell.length_a   1.000
_cell.length_b   1.000
_cell.length_c   1.000
_cell.angle_alpha   90.00
_cell.angle_beta   90.00
_cell.angle_gamma   90.00
#
_symmetry.space_group_name_H-M   'P 1'
#
loop_
_entity.id
_entity.type
_entity.pdbx_description
1 polymer ?
#
loop_
_entity_poly.entity_id
_entity_poly.type
_entity_poly.pdbx_seq_one_letter_code
_entity_poly.pdbx_strand_id
1 'polypeptide(L)'
;ENAAATLSGVETAYRSLRKQGKIDREIKFIAFGGDGGTYDIGIQSLSGVLERGHKLLYICYDNEAYMNCLSTSSLIMTKNGLKKITQIKEEDQIYAFDQKSYQLVLRKCIGVFDNGIKDVYEVTTLHHSIKATENHPFLVLKRNGRGKENNFVWKTISEMKIGNEVVVLKNLNEGKPFKFNFNKVKKGDYKVNRLNEINLPEHSDPDLMKYLGIWVGDGWARDGKGEVGFALPENSKARQVLLNLHSKIFGGKVRTDEMYVYANSVNLSRFIESLGFGSGARNKAIPSWIFTLPKEERGSFVQGLMLSDGYKTGNSSRYVSASYELLKGLRLLLQTMDFRVGKIHQQRKEKGTKCVERALLKDSEYGYICFSERSEWDTEKYPNQYKYQNFLIGNKYFEVEEVRSIRLVGQEPTLDLRVEDEHNFIADGIVVHNTGIQRSSASPMGCYTTTTPSGKAIPEGKTEFRKDLTQIVAAHNIPYVAQASPGYYNDLMKKVQKALSANGPSFINILSPCPRGWRYPADQTIKIAKLAVLTGFWPLYEIENGKYRITYKPRKKRPLKDWLKSQGRFKHLLREENKGVLEKLQREVDRKEKELMVRAGEKEE
;
A
#
# COMPACT_ATOMS: atom_id res chain seq x y z
N GLU A 1 -6.38 -0.98 -16.80
CA GLU A 1 -6.73 0.20 -17.64
C GLU A 1 -6.54 -0.06 -19.13
N ASN A 2 -5.55 -0.86 -19.52
CA ASN A 2 -5.27 -1.26 -20.90
C ASN A 2 -5.87 -2.62 -21.32
N ALA A 3 -6.74 -3.24 -20.52
CA ALA A 3 -7.23 -4.61 -20.76
C ALA A 3 -7.82 -4.80 -22.18
N ALA A 4 -8.57 -3.81 -22.67
CA ALA A 4 -9.08 -3.82 -24.04
C ALA A 4 -7.92 -3.79 -25.07
N ALA A 5 -6.99 -2.85 -24.93
CA ALA A 5 -5.85 -2.69 -25.83
C ALA A 5 -4.96 -3.96 -25.86
N THR A 6 -4.63 -4.51 -24.69
CA THR A 6 -3.86 -5.75 -24.57
C THR A 6 -4.58 -6.91 -25.27
N LEU A 7 -5.87 -7.11 -24.99
CA LEU A 7 -6.63 -8.20 -25.58
C LEU A 7 -6.78 -8.05 -27.10
N SER A 8 -6.84 -6.82 -27.62
CA SER A 8 -6.87 -6.56 -29.06
C SER A 8 -5.58 -6.99 -29.77
N GLY A 9 -4.42 -6.82 -29.11
CA GLY A 9 -3.14 -7.31 -29.61
C GLY A 9 -3.09 -8.85 -29.63
N VAL A 10 -3.58 -9.48 -28.56
CA VAL A 10 -3.66 -10.95 -28.46
C VAL A 10 -4.61 -11.53 -29.52
N GLU A 11 -5.78 -10.93 -29.71
CA GLU A 11 -6.76 -11.36 -30.72
C GLU A 11 -6.20 -11.22 -32.14
N THR A 12 -5.46 -10.13 -32.41
CA THR A 12 -4.79 -9.91 -33.68
C THR A 12 -3.69 -10.95 -33.94
N ALA A 13 -2.88 -11.26 -32.91
CA ALA A 13 -1.85 -12.28 -32.99
C ALA A 13 -2.48 -13.67 -33.27
N TYR A 14 -3.55 -14.02 -32.57
CA TYR A 14 -4.31 -15.24 -32.83
C TYR A 14 -4.83 -15.32 -34.26
N ARG A 15 -5.41 -14.23 -34.79
CA ARG A 15 -5.87 -14.19 -36.20
C ARG A 15 -4.72 -14.44 -37.17
N SER A 16 -3.54 -13.88 -36.92
CA SER A 16 -2.34 -14.12 -37.73
C SER A 16 -1.88 -15.58 -37.67
N LEU A 17 -1.78 -16.15 -36.46
CA LEU A 17 -1.35 -17.54 -36.25
C LEU A 17 -2.34 -18.55 -36.85
N ARG A 18 -3.64 -18.27 -36.79
CA ARG A 18 -4.68 -19.10 -37.42
C ARG A 18 -4.55 -19.08 -38.95
N LYS A 19 -4.31 -17.91 -39.55
CA LYS A 19 -4.05 -17.78 -41.01
C LYS A 19 -2.80 -18.55 -41.45
N GLN A 20 -1.80 -18.66 -40.58
CA GLN A 20 -0.58 -19.43 -40.81
C GLN A 20 -0.74 -20.94 -40.56
N GLY A 21 -1.92 -21.41 -40.14
CA GLY A 21 -2.15 -22.82 -39.79
C GLY A 21 -1.47 -23.26 -38.50
N LYS A 22 -0.95 -22.33 -37.68
CA LYS A 22 -0.26 -22.63 -36.41
C LYS A 22 -1.22 -22.88 -35.24
N ILE A 23 -2.49 -22.49 -35.39
CA ILE A 23 -3.57 -22.72 -34.44
C ILE A 23 -4.78 -23.21 -35.22
N ASP A 24 -5.31 -24.37 -34.83
CA ASP A 24 -6.45 -25.05 -35.44
C ASP A 24 -7.75 -24.88 -34.63
N ARG A 25 -7.65 -24.73 -33.31
CA ARG A 25 -8.80 -24.55 -32.41
C ARG A 25 -9.38 -23.13 -32.42
N GLU A 26 -10.68 -23.02 -32.18
CA GLU A 26 -11.35 -21.74 -31.94
C GLU A 26 -11.09 -21.25 -30.50
N ILE A 27 -10.61 -20.00 -30.36
CA ILE A 27 -10.37 -19.35 -29.07
C ILE A 27 -11.31 -18.15 -28.92
N LYS A 28 -11.97 -18.04 -27.76
CA LYS A 28 -12.75 -16.86 -27.37
C LYS A 28 -11.91 -15.97 -26.46
N PHE A 29 -11.98 -14.66 -26.67
CA PHE A 29 -11.23 -13.66 -25.90
C PHE A 29 -12.18 -12.95 -24.95
N ILE A 30 -11.83 -12.93 -23.66
CA ILE A 30 -12.61 -12.26 -22.61
C ILE A 30 -11.71 -11.31 -21.85
N ALA A 31 -12.12 -10.04 -21.75
CA ALA A 31 -11.51 -9.03 -20.90
C ALA A 31 -12.42 -8.75 -19.70
N PHE A 32 -11.81 -8.57 -18.54
CA PHE A 32 -12.49 -8.08 -17.34
C PHE A 32 -11.93 -6.70 -16.96
N GLY A 33 -12.83 -5.79 -16.61
CA GLY A 33 -12.51 -4.46 -16.09
C GLY A 33 -13.40 -4.10 -14.91
N GLY A 34 -12.90 -3.28 -13.98
CA GLY A 34 -13.72 -2.59 -13.00
C GLY A 34 -14.29 -1.29 -13.57
N ASP A 35 -15.25 -0.68 -12.87
CA ASP A 35 -15.84 0.62 -13.26
C ASP A 35 -14.79 1.71 -13.48
N GLY A 36 -13.87 1.92 -12.54
CA GLY A 36 -12.82 2.94 -12.69
C GLY A 36 -11.91 2.71 -13.90
N GLY A 37 -11.61 1.44 -14.19
CA GLY A 37 -10.83 1.05 -15.37
C GLY A 37 -11.60 1.15 -16.69
N THR A 38 -12.93 1.15 -16.67
CA THR A 38 -13.76 1.07 -17.89
C THR A 38 -14.48 2.38 -18.20
N TYR A 39 -15.03 3.04 -17.19
CA TYR A 39 -15.81 4.28 -17.31
C TYR A 39 -14.92 5.51 -17.49
N ASP A 40 -13.69 5.46 -16.99
CA ASP A 40 -12.80 6.60 -16.87
C ASP A 40 -11.48 6.30 -17.61
N ILE A 41 -10.47 5.74 -16.93
CA ILE A 41 -9.09 5.72 -17.43
C ILE A 41 -8.94 4.88 -18.71
N GLY A 42 -9.61 3.73 -18.78
CA GLY A 42 -9.53 2.82 -19.93
C GLY A 42 -10.56 3.04 -21.03
N ILE A 43 -11.40 4.08 -20.94
CA ILE A 43 -12.49 4.29 -21.91
C ILE A 43 -11.97 4.49 -23.34
N GLN A 44 -10.83 5.18 -23.51
CA GLN A 44 -10.18 5.36 -24.81
C GLN A 44 -9.76 4.01 -25.41
N SER A 45 -9.17 3.14 -24.59
CA SER A 45 -8.75 1.81 -25.02
C SER A 45 -9.94 0.94 -25.40
N LEU A 46 -11.01 0.97 -24.61
CA LEU A 46 -12.26 0.27 -24.92
C LEU A 46 -12.84 0.79 -26.24
N SER A 47 -13.04 2.10 -26.35
CA SER A 47 -13.59 2.78 -27.53
C SER A 47 -12.84 2.38 -28.82
N GLY A 48 -11.50 2.42 -28.81
CA GLY A 48 -10.71 2.02 -29.98
C GLY A 48 -10.84 0.54 -30.35
N VAL A 49 -11.03 -0.35 -29.38
CA VAL A 49 -11.24 -1.78 -29.66
C VAL A 49 -12.61 -2.05 -30.26
N LEU A 50 -13.64 -1.34 -29.79
CA LEU A 50 -14.98 -1.42 -30.33
C LEU A 50 -15.03 -0.89 -31.76
N GLU A 51 -14.40 0.25 -32.03
CA GLU A 51 -14.31 0.87 -33.36
C GLU A 51 -13.60 -0.04 -34.38
N ARG A 52 -12.49 -0.68 -34.00
CA ARG A 52 -11.76 -1.61 -34.88
C ARG A 52 -12.45 -2.97 -35.09
N GLY A 53 -13.56 -3.23 -34.41
CA GLY A 53 -14.33 -4.46 -34.60
C GLY A 53 -13.63 -5.74 -34.13
N HIS A 54 -12.76 -5.66 -33.10
CA HIS A 54 -12.08 -6.86 -32.57
C HIS A 54 -13.09 -7.85 -31.97
N LYS A 55 -12.88 -9.15 -32.23
CA LYS A 55 -13.81 -10.21 -31.77
C LYS A 55 -13.49 -10.65 -30.34
N LEU A 56 -14.04 -9.93 -29.37
CA LEU A 56 -13.87 -10.20 -27.95
C LEU A 56 -15.12 -9.84 -27.13
N LEU A 57 -15.21 -10.40 -25.93
CA LEU A 57 -16.16 -10.01 -24.90
C LEU A 57 -15.45 -9.17 -23.84
N TYR A 58 -15.92 -7.94 -23.62
CA TYR A 58 -15.49 -7.11 -22.51
C TYR A 58 -16.54 -7.07 -21.41
N ILE A 59 -16.17 -7.47 -20.19
CA ILE A 59 -17.05 -7.47 -19.02
C ILE A 59 -16.58 -6.37 -18.06
N CYS A 60 -17.46 -5.42 -17.77
CA CYS A 60 -17.28 -4.42 -16.73
C CYS A 60 -17.99 -4.86 -15.44
N TYR A 61 -17.26 -4.98 -14.35
CA TYR A 61 -17.81 -5.12 -13.00
C TYR A 61 -17.99 -3.73 -12.38
N ASP A 62 -19.24 -3.29 -12.31
CA ASP A 62 -19.60 -1.98 -11.76
C ASP A 62 -19.89 -2.08 -10.25
N ASN A 63 -18.88 -1.81 -9.44
CA ASN A 63 -19.01 -1.67 -7.99
C ASN A 63 -19.22 -0.20 -7.56
N GLU A 64 -19.29 0.72 -8.52
CA GLU A 64 -19.51 2.15 -8.37
C GLU A 64 -18.46 2.88 -7.50
N ALA A 65 -17.22 2.38 -7.43
CA ALA A 65 -16.15 2.98 -6.62
C ALA A 65 -14.71 2.58 -7.02
N TYR A 66 -13.77 3.53 -6.96
CA TYR A 66 -12.34 3.21 -7.04
C TYR A 66 -11.79 2.60 -5.75
N MET A 67 -10.81 1.71 -5.93
CA MET A 67 -9.98 1.14 -4.87
C MET A 67 -8.49 1.35 -5.21
N ASN A 68 -7.76 2.04 -4.33
CA ASN A 68 -6.32 2.23 -4.38
C ASN A 68 -5.63 1.26 -3.44
N CYS A 69 -4.35 1.02 -3.68
CA CYS A 69 -3.64 -0.03 -2.96
C CYS A 69 -2.14 0.27 -2.85
N LEU A 70 -1.54 -0.26 -1.80
CA LEU A 70 -0.10 -0.33 -1.61
C LEU A 70 0.40 -1.72 -1.99
N SER A 71 1.68 -1.80 -2.37
CA SER A 71 2.33 -3.11 -2.52
C SER A 71 2.29 -3.89 -1.21
N THR A 72 2.12 -5.21 -1.28
CA THR A 72 2.28 -6.13 -0.13
C THR A 72 3.65 -6.02 0.57
N SER A 73 4.64 -5.41 -0.09
CA SER A 73 5.97 -5.15 0.47
C SER A 73 6.07 -3.90 1.36
N SER A 74 5.01 -3.09 1.43
CA SER A 74 4.99 -1.85 2.21
C SER A 74 5.01 -2.10 3.71
N LEU A 75 5.77 -1.24 4.40
CA LEU A 75 5.97 -1.30 5.85
C LEU A 75 5.15 -0.21 6.54
N ILE A 76 4.29 -0.61 7.46
CA ILE A 76 3.33 0.25 8.15
C ILE A 76 3.85 0.54 9.55
N MET A 77 3.81 1.81 9.93
CA MET A 77 4.29 2.25 11.24
C MET A 77 3.20 2.06 12.29
N THR A 78 3.45 1.21 13.29
CA THR A 78 2.47 0.89 14.35
C THR A 78 3.02 1.18 15.73
N LYS A 79 2.14 1.26 16.74
CA LYS A 79 2.53 1.41 18.16
C LYS A 79 3.53 0.33 18.62
N ASN A 80 3.43 -0.87 18.05
CA ASN A 80 4.28 -2.03 18.40
C ASN A 80 5.46 -2.20 17.44
N GLY A 81 5.83 -1.12 16.74
CA GLY A 81 6.93 -1.09 15.78
C GLY A 81 6.48 -1.28 14.34
N LEU A 82 7.45 -1.53 13.47
CA LEU A 82 7.23 -1.65 12.05
C LEU A 82 6.63 -3.01 11.68
N LYS A 83 5.52 -3.03 10.91
CA LYS A 83 4.89 -4.28 10.43
C LYS A 83 4.78 -4.26 8.92
N LYS A 84 4.89 -5.41 8.25
CA LYS A 84 4.48 -5.50 6.83
C LYS A 84 2.98 -5.29 6.74
N ILE A 85 2.49 -4.67 5.66
CA ILE A 85 1.06 -4.46 5.44
C ILE A 85 0.26 -5.78 5.49
N THR A 86 0.86 -6.89 5.07
CA THR A 86 0.30 -8.24 5.15
C THR A 86 0.13 -8.78 6.58
N GLN A 87 0.79 -8.18 7.56
CA GLN A 87 0.75 -8.58 8.97
C GLN A 87 -0.16 -7.70 9.82
N ILE A 88 -0.69 -6.63 9.24
CA ILE A 88 -1.65 -5.75 9.92
C ILE A 88 -2.96 -6.49 10.13
N LYS A 89 -3.56 -6.29 11.29
CA LYS A 89 -4.87 -6.83 11.64
C LYS A 89 -5.81 -5.70 12.06
N GLU A 90 -7.10 -5.96 12.04
CA GLU A 90 -8.08 -5.06 12.67
C GLU A 90 -7.71 -4.87 14.16
N GLU A 91 -8.02 -3.69 14.70
CA GLU A 91 -7.64 -3.18 16.03
C GLU A 91 -6.15 -2.83 16.23
N ASP A 92 -5.26 -3.13 15.28
CA ASP A 92 -3.87 -2.66 15.35
C ASP A 92 -3.82 -1.12 15.45
N GLN A 93 -2.99 -0.62 16.35
CA GLN A 93 -2.76 0.82 16.56
C GLN A 93 -1.73 1.33 15.56
N ILE A 94 -2.16 2.10 14.57
CA ILE A 94 -1.36 2.60 13.45
C ILE A 94 -1.13 4.10 13.61
N TYR A 95 0.06 4.57 13.23
CA TYR A 95 0.36 5.99 13.21
C TYR A 95 -0.23 6.68 11.98
N ALA A 96 -0.84 7.84 12.22
CA ALA A 96 -1.45 8.70 11.22
C ALA A 96 -1.03 10.16 11.42
N PHE A 97 -1.25 10.97 10.39
CA PHE A 97 -1.03 12.41 10.39
C PHE A 97 -2.35 13.13 10.67
N ASP A 98 -2.43 13.88 11.79
CA ASP A 98 -3.56 14.76 12.04
C ASP A 98 -3.40 16.07 11.25
N GLN A 99 -4.26 16.28 10.26
CA GLN A 99 -4.21 17.45 9.38
C GLN A 99 -4.58 18.77 10.08
N LYS A 100 -5.19 18.74 11.28
CA LYS A 100 -5.56 19.94 12.04
C LYS A 100 -4.44 20.38 12.97
N SER A 101 -3.87 19.45 13.73
CA SER A 101 -2.82 19.75 14.71
C SER A 101 -1.40 19.58 14.16
N TYR A 102 -1.27 18.96 12.97
CA TYR A 102 0.00 18.55 12.37
C TYR A 102 0.82 17.63 13.27
N GLN A 103 0.16 16.90 14.17
CA GLN A 103 0.80 15.98 15.12
C GLN A 103 0.70 14.52 14.66
N LEU A 104 1.59 13.71 15.22
CA LEU A 104 1.60 12.26 15.05
C LEU A 104 0.57 11.65 16.00
N VAL A 105 -0.43 10.98 15.46
CA VAL A 105 -1.53 10.40 16.25
C VAL A 105 -1.63 8.89 16.03
N LEU A 106 -2.12 8.17 17.04
CA LEU A 106 -2.47 6.75 16.91
C LEU A 106 -3.96 6.61 16.58
N ARG A 107 -4.26 5.69 15.66
CA ARG A 107 -5.62 5.34 15.25
C ARG A 107 -5.75 3.84 15.07
N LYS A 108 -6.96 3.33 15.22
CA LYS A 108 -7.25 1.90 15.01
C LYS A 108 -7.32 1.57 13.53
N CYS A 109 -6.70 0.45 13.16
CA CYS A 109 -7.02 -0.23 11.92
C CYS A 109 -8.42 -0.85 12.04
N ILE A 110 -9.35 -0.43 11.19
CA ILE A 110 -10.73 -0.94 11.14
C ILE A 110 -10.99 -1.82 9.91
N GLY A 111 -9.94 -2.12 9.14
CA GLY A 111 -10.05 -3.01 7.99
C GLY A 111 -8.75 -3.16 7.22
N VAL A 112 -8.51 -4.39 6.76
CA VAL A 112 -7.43 -4.77 5.83
C VAL A 112 -8.06 -5.34 4.57
N PHE A 113 -7.55 -4.96 3.41
CA PHE A 113 -8.18 -5.24 2.13
C PHE A 113 -7.22 -5.82 1.12
N ASP A 114 -7.52 -7.02 0.64
CA ASP A 114 -6.86 -7.59 -0.52
C ASP A 114 -7.52 -7.09 -1.81
N ASN A 115 -6.70 -6.47 -2.66
CA ASN A 115 -7.13 -5.90 -3.93
C ASN A 115 -6.52 -6.64 -5.14
N GLY A 116 -5.90 -7.80 -4.90
CA GLY A 116 -5.30 -8.63 -5.91
C GLY A 116 -4.06 -7.99 -6.55
N ILE A 117 -3.75 -8.47 -7.75
CA ILE A 117 -2.58 -8.06 -8.51
C ILE A 117 -2.92 -6.81 -9.33
N LYS A 118 -2.12 -5.74 -9.17
CA LYS A 118 -2.30 -4.47 -9.88
C LYS A 118 -0.95 -3.95 -10.39
N ASP A 119 -1.01 -3.05 -11.36
CA ASP A 119 0.17 -2.30 -11.81
C ASP A 119 0.61 -1.35 -10.68
N VAL A 120 1.87 -1.48 -10.27
CA VAL A 120 2.47 -0.77 -9.14
C VAL A 120 3.61 0.12 -9.63
N TYR A 121 3.61 1.35 -9.11
CA TYR A 121 4.61 2.37 -9.37
C TYR A 121 5.43 2.60 -8.10
N GLU A 122 6.73 2.78 -8.27
CA GLU A 122 7.65 3.20 -7.21
C GLU A 122 7.81 4.72 -7.26
N VAL A 123 7.35 5.38 -6.20
CA VAL A 123 7.57 6.80 -5.95
C VAL A 123 8.79 6.93 -5.04
N THR A 124 9.83 7.61 -5.50
CA THR A 124 11.06 7.86 -4.74
C THR A 124 11.21 9.34 -4.48
N THR A 125 11.45 9.71 -3.22
CA THR A 125 11.79 11.06 -2.79
C THR A 125 13.30 11.17 -2.52
N LEU A 126 13.76 12.26 -1.90
CA LEU A 126 15.17 12.40 -1.47
C LEU A 126 15.61 11.28 -0.53
N HIS A 127 14.76 10.93 0.45
CA HIS A 127 15.10 9.96 1.47
C HIS A 127 14.18 8.76 1.47
N HIS A 128 12.91 8.86 1.08
CA HIS A 128 11.91 7.79 1.14
C HIS A 128 11.61 7.14 -0.22
N SER A 129 11.00 5.96 -0.18
CA SER A 129 10.53 5.25 -1.37
C SER A 129 9.35 4.37 -1.02
N ILE A 130 8.28 4.44 -1.81
CA ILE A 130 7.07 3.64 -1.61
C ILE A 130 6.57 3.08 -2.92
N LYS A 131 5.97 1.89 -2.86
CA LYS A 131 5.35 1.22 -3.99
C LYS A 131 3.83 1.22 -3.85
N ALA A 132 3.13 1.84 -4.79
CA ALA A 132 1.68 1.97 -4.76
C ALA A 132 1.06 1.95 -6.16
N THR A 133 -0.26 1.74 -6.24
CA THR A 133 -1.00 1.82 -7.50
C THR A 133 -1.09 3.26 -8.01
N GLU A 134 -1.30 3.46 -9.31
CA GLU A 134 -1.34 4.79 -9.95
C GLU A 134 -2.33 5.77 -9.30
N ASN A 135 -3.46 5.24 -8.84
CA ASN A 135 -4.53 5.98 -8.19
C ASN A 135 -4.33 6.19 -6.68
N HIS A 136 -3.23 5.72 -6.08
CA HIS A 136 -3.00 5.85 -4.65
C HIS A 136 -2.69 7.32 -4.25
N PRO A 137 -3.46 7.95 -3.34
CA PRO A 137 -3.27 9.35 -2.99
C PRO A 137 -2.17 9.57 -1.96
N PHE A 138 -1.33 10.57 -2.23
CA PHE A 138 -0.29 11.08 -1.35
C PHE A 138 -0.64 12.49 -0.88
N LEU A 139 -0.29 12.79 0.37
CA LEU A 139 -0.49 14.13 0.92
C LEU A 139 0.60 15.06 0.38
N VAL A 140 0.22 16.00 -0.48
CA VAL A 140 1.15 16.91 -1.17
C VAL A 140 0.96 18.33 -0.64
N LEU A 141 2.07 19.02 -0.38
CA LEU A 141 2.07 20.44 -0.08
C LEU A 141 1.84 21.23 -1.38
N LYS A 142 0.72 21.96 -1.46
CA LYS A 142 0.44 22.88 -2.55
C LYS A 142 0.89 24.28 -2.17
N ARG A 143 1.89 24.80 -2.89
CA ARG A 143 2.33 26.18 -2.77
C ARG A 143 1.43 27.11 -3.60
N ASN A 144 0.76 28.06 -2.95
CA ASN A 144 -0.20 28.96 -3.60
C ASN A 144 0.43 30.28 -4.10
N GLY A 145 1.75 30.45 -3.94
CA GLY A 145 2.51 31.61 -4.41
C GLY A 145 2.78 32.63 -3.29
N ARG A 146 3.49 33.72 -3.62
CA ARG A 146 3.87 34.74 -2.64
C ARG A 146 2.62 35.42 -2.06
N GLY A 147 2.55 35.48 -0.73
CA GLY A 147 1.46 36.15 0.01
C GLY A 147 0.15 35.34 0.14
N LYS A 148 0.12 34.09 -0.34
CA LYS A 148 -1.04 33.19 -0.17
C LYS A 148 -0.67 32.02 0.74
N GLU A 149 -1.62 31.64 1.59
CA GLU A 149 -1.43 30.52 2.51
C GLU A 149 -1.30 29.20 1.74
N ASN A 150 -0.30 28.39 2.09
CA ASN A 150 -0.12 27.06 1.51
C ASN A 150 -1.05 26.06 2.18
N ASN A 151 -1.47 25.04 1.43
CA ASN A 151 -2.40 24.04 1.95
C ASN A 151 -2.00 22.63 1.49
N PHE A 152 -2.52 21.62 2.20
CA PHE A 152 -2.38 20.25 1.75
C PHE A 152 -3.47 19.87 0.76
N VAL A 153 -3.07 19.06 -0.21
CA VAL A 153 -3.97 18.43 -1.18
C VAL A 153 -3.58 16.97 -1.35
N TRP A 154 -4.56 16.11 -1.50
CA TRP A 154 -4.32 14.74 -1.91
C TRP A 154 -4.12 14.69 -3.42
N LYS A 155 -3.05 14.03 -3.86
CA LYS A 155 -2.80 13.77 -5.28
C LYS A 155 -2.49 12.31 -5.51
N THR A 156 -3.02 11.74 -6.57
CA THR A 156 -2.63 10.40 -7.04
C THR A 156 -1.27 10.43 -7.73
N ILE A 157 -0.65 9.27 -7.96
CA ILE A 157 0.60 9.17 -8.73
C ILE A 157 0.42 9.77 -10.13
N SER A 158 -0.73 9.53 -10.77
CA SER A 158 -1.06 10.11 -12.09
C SER A 158 -1.13 11.65 -12.11
N GLU A 159 -1.49 12.27 -10.99
CA GLU A 159 -1.56 13.73 -10.85
C GLU A 159 -0.24 14.34 -10.35
N MET A 160 0.63 13.53 -9.75
CA MET A 160 1.91 13.93 -9.21
C MET A 160 2.93 14.19 -10.32
N LYS A 161 3.76 15.20 -10.11
CA LYS A 161 4.90 15.52 -10.97
C LYS A 161 6.18 15.49 -10.15
N ILE A 162 7.31 15.24 -10.82
CA ILE A 162 8.64 15.40 -10.21
C ILE A 162 8.74 16.82 -9.63
N GLY A 163 9.28 16.94 -8.42
CA GLY A 163 9.34 18.19 -7.65
C GLY A 163 8.10 18.50 -6.81
N ASN A 164 7.02 17.72 -6.89
CA ASN A 164 5.96 17.81 -5.89
C ASN A 164 6.49 17.39 -4.51
N GLU A 165 6.08 18.11 -3.47
CA GLU A 165 6.53 17.91 -2.09
C GLU A 165 5.51 17.07 -1.32
N VAL A 166 5.86 15.83 -0.96
CA VAL A 166 5.00 14.92 -0.20
C VAL A 166 5.32 14.98 1.29
N VAL A 167 4.32 14.76 2.15
CA VAL A 167 4.52 14.73 3.60
C VAL A 167 5.14 13.39 4.02
N VAL A 168 6.22 13.48 4.78
CA VAL A 168 6.96 12.32 5.28
C VAL A 168 7.20 12.42 6.78
N LEU A 169 7.41 11.26 7.40
CA LEU A 169 7.76 11.09 8.81
C LEU A 169 9.27 11.24 8.99
N LYS A 170 9.68 12.10 9.92
CA LYS A 170 11.10 12.29 10.30
C LYS A 170 11.40 11.94 11.76
N ASN A 171 10.37 11.71 12.57
CA ASN A 171 10.55 11.34 13.97
C ASN A 171 9.34 10.55 14.49
N LEU A 172 9.56 9.74 15.52
CA LEU A 172 8.52 8.97 16.21
C LEU A 172 8.40 9.38 17.67
N ASN A 173 7.26 9.05 18.28
CA ASN A 173 7.11 9.12 19.73
C ASN A 173 8.12 8.19 20.40
N GLU A 174 8.68 8.64 21.52
CA GLU A 174 9.59 7.84 22.32
C GLU A 174 8.80 6.75 23.05
N GLY A 175 9.25 5.51 22.94
CA GLY A 175 8.72 4.42 23.75
C GLY A 175 9.53 4.21 25.02
N LYS A 176 9.32 3.06 25.64
CA LYS A 176 9.98 2.66 26.88
C LYS A 176 11.04 1.58 26.57
N PRO A 177 12.02 1.38 27.47
CA PRO A 177 12.88 0.21 27.43
C PRO A 177 12.08 -1.07 27.20
N PHE A 178 12.53 -1.88 26.25
CA PHE A 178 11.86 -3.10 25.85
C PHE A 178 12.10 -4.19 26.87
N LYS A 179 11.03 -4.81 27.39
CA LYS A 179 11.13 -5.93 28.32
C LYS A 179 11.29 -7.25 27.55
N PHE A 180 12.37 -7.97 27.83
CA PHE A 180 12.63 -9.27 27.23
C PHE A 180 11.87 -10.37 27.98
N ASN A 181 11.06 -11.15 27.25
CA ASN A 181 10.39 -12.33 27.79
C ASN A 181 11.18 -13.58 27.38
N PHE A 182 12.26 -13.86 28.12
CA PHE A 182 13.14 -15.01 27.86
C PHE A 182 13.22 -15.93 29.09
N ASN A 183 12.86 -17.19 28.90
CA ASN A 183 12.99 -18.20 29.94
C ASN A 183 14.38 -18.85 29.87
N LYS A 184 15.17 -18.66 30.93
CA LYS A 184 16.49 -19.29 31.04
C LYS A 184 16.34 -20.81 31.08
N VAL A 185 17.20 -21.47 30.32
CA VAL A 185 17.38 -22.91 30.36
C VAL A 185 18.08 -23.26 31.68
N LYS A 186 17.63 -24.33 32.33
CA LYS A 186 18.17 -24.80 33.60
C LYS A 186 19.03 -26.05 33.39
N LYS A 187 19.97 -26.28 34.31
CA LYS A 187 20.77 -27.51 34.33
C LYS A 187 19.82 -28.69 34.56
N GLY A 188 19.84 -29.69 33.67
CA GLY A 188 18.92 -30.83 33.68
C GLY A 188 17.82 -30.80 32.61
N ASP A 189 17.66 -29.68 31.90
CA ASP A 189 16.82 -29.64 30.70
C ASP A 189 17.39 -30.54 29.59
N TYR A 190 16.53 -31.09 28.72
CA TYR A 190 16.90 -32.05 27.68
C TYR A 190 18.09 -31.55 26.83
N LYS A 191 19.19 -32.32 26.83
CA LYS A 191 20.49 -32.05 26.17
C LYS A 191 21.36 -30.94 26.78
N VAL A 192 21.19 -30.58 28.05
CA VAL A 192 22.01 -29.55 28.74
C VAL A 192 22.86 -30.15 29.87
N ASN A 193 24.09 -30.54 29.54
CA ASN A 193 25.02 -31.21 30.48
C ASN A 193 25.90 -30.23 31.29
N ARG A 194 26.16 -29.03 30.77
CA ARG A 194 26.97 -27.97 31.40
C ARG A 194 26.35 -26.61 31.10
N LEU A 195 26.31 -25.72 32.09
CA LEU A 195 25.75 -24.38 31.95
C LEU A 195 26.76 -23.35 32.45
N ASN A 196 27.07 -22.37 31.61
CA ASN A 196 27.84 -21.20 32.02
C ASN A 196 26.82 -20.13 32.43
N GLU A 197 26.73 -19.90 33.74
CA GLU A 197 25.82 -18.90 34.29
C GLU A 197 26.27 -17.51 33.86
N ILE A 198 25.33 -16.77 33.28
CA ILE A 198 25.50 -15.39 32.88
C ILE A 198 24.29 -14.58 33.35
N ASN A 199 24.51 -13.30 33.59
CA ASN A 199 23.44 -12.35 33.77
C ASN A 199 22.78 -12.11 32.42
N LEU A 200 21.45 -12.16 32.35
CA LEU A 200 20.72 -11.74 31.14
C LEU A 200 19.87 -10.54 31.53
N PRO A 201 19.93 -9.45 30.75
CA PRO A 201 19.17 -8.25 31.04
C PRO A 201 17.67 -8.52 30.86
N GLU A 202 16.85 -7.96 31.75
CA GLU A 202 15.38 -8.03 31.63
C GLU A 202 14.83 -6.93 30.72
N HIS A 203 15.54 -5.81 30.60
CA HIS A 203 15.15 -4.65 29.81
C HIS A 203 16.27 -4.23 28.86
N SER A 204 15.91 -3.57 27.76
CA SER A 204 16.90 -2.91 26.91
C SER A 204 17.50 -1.68 27.60
N ASP A 205 18.74 -1.37 27.25
CA ASP A 205 19.45 -0.17 27.68
C ASP A 205 20.47 0.22 26.58
N PRO A 206 21.07 1.42 26.65
CA PRO A 206 22.05 1.87 25.67
C PRO A 206 23.23 0.91 25.47
N ASP A 207 23.73 0.28 26.54
CA ASP A 207 24.90 -0.60 26.50
C ASP A 207 24.59 -1.91 25.78
N LEU A 208 23.46 -2.54 26.11
CA LEU A 208 22.97 -3.72 25.43
C LEU A 208 22.68 -3.43 23.96
N MET A 209 22.07 -2.28 23.66
CA MET A 209 21.79 -1.91 22.27
C MET A 209 23.05 -1.74 21.46
N LYS A 210 24.09 -1.13 22.04
CA LYS A 210 25.41 -1.01 21.40
C LYS A 210 26.06 -2.38 21.20
N TYR A 211 25.97 -3.28 22.18
CA TYR A 211 26.45 -4.65 22.09
C TYR A 211 25.76 -5.42 20.94
N LEU A 212 24.43 -5.32 20.86
CA LEU A 212 23.65 -5.96 19.80
C LEU A 212 23.93 -5.34 18.42
N GLY A 213 24.19 -4.05 18.33
CA GLY A 213 24.61 -3.39 17.09
C GLY A 213 25.91 -4.00 16.54
N ILE A 214 26.92 -4.20 17.41
CA ILE A 214 28.17 -4.88 17.04
C ILE A 214 27.89 -6.32 16.61
N TRP A 215 27.01 -7.03 17.32
CA TRP A 215 26.63 -8.40 16.96
C TRP A 215 25.95 -8.47 15.58
N VAL A 216 25.08 -7.50 15.26
CA VAL A 216 24.41 -7.45 13.96
C VAL A 216 25.38 -7.15 12.81
N GLY A 217 26.49 -6.45 13.02
CA GLY A 217 27.55 -6.39 12.02
C GLY A 217 28.35 -7.69 11.97
N ASP A 218 29.24 -7.88 12.95
CA ASP A 218 30.31 -8.89 12.91
C ASP A 218 30.03 -10.16 13.74
N GLY A 219 28.85 -10.27 14.33
CA GLY A 219 28.48 -11.39 15.21
C GLY A 219 27.82 -12.58 14.51
N TRP A 220 27.90 -13.74 15.17
CA TRP A 220 27.08 -14.92 14.89
C TRP A 220 26.67 -15.62 16.20
N ALA A 221 25.64 -16.45 16.13
CA ALA A 221 25.20 -17.33 17.22
C ALA A 221 25.02 -18.76 16.69
N ARG A 222 25.28 -19.74 17.54
CA ARG A 222 25.12 -21.18 17.26
C ARG A 222 24.48 -21.84 18.48
N ASP A 223 23.15 -21.88 18.53
CA ASP A 223 22.41 -22.52 19.65
C ASP A 223 22.88 -23.95 19.92
N GLY A 224 23.06 -24.77 18.88
CA GLY A 224 23.51 -26.16 19.03
C GLY A 224 24.89 -26.33 19.70
N LYS A 225 25.71 -25.27 19.74
CA LYS A 225 27.00 -25.24 20.46
C LYS A 225 26.99 -24.33 21.69
N GLY A 226 25.91 -23.60 21.92
CA GLY A 226 25.84 -22.54 22.94
C GLY A 226 26.95 -21.51 22.76
N GLU A 227 27.25 -21.13 21.52
CA GLU A 227 28.39 -20.26 21.19
C GLU A 227 27.89 -18.99 20.50
N VAL A 228 28.28 -17.84 21.05
CA VAL A 228 28.15 -16.53 20.40
C VAL A 228 29.54 -16.05 20.04
N GLY A 229 29.76 -15.71 18.78
CA GLY A 229 31.06 -15.28 18.30
C GLY A 229 31.02 -13.95 17.55
N PHE A 230 32.17 -13.30 17.47
CA PHE A 230 32.36 -12.01 16.79
C PHE A 230 33.65 -12.04 15.97
N ALA A 231 33.61 -11.55 14.74
CA ALA A 231 34.76 -11.43 13.84
C ALA A 231 35.43 -10.06 14.01
N LEU A 232 36.11 -9.87 15.14
CA LEU A 232 36.74 -8.60 15.50
C LEU A 232 38.25 -8.79 15.73
N PRO A 233 39.09 -8.26 14.84
CA PRO A 233 40.55 -8.34 14.98
C PRO A 233 41.04 -7.77 16.31
N GLU A 234 42.15 -8.33 16.78
CA GLU A 234 42.92 -7.80 17.89
C GLU A 234 43.26 -6.32 17.63
N ASN A 235 43.22 -5.52 18.70
CA ASN A 235 43.41 -4.06 18.67
C ASN A 235 42.32 -3.23 17.97
N SER A 236 41.26 -3.84 17.43
CA SER A 236 40.14 -3.06 16.91
C SER A 236 39.37 -2.35 18.04
N LYS A 237 38.93 -1.11 17.78
CA LYS A 237 38.10 -0.33 18.72
C LYS A 237 36.81 -1.07 19.07
N ALA A 238 36.20 -1.72 18.09
CA ALA A 238 34.99 -2.52 18.27
C ALA A 238 35.19 -3.66 19.28
N ARG A 239 36.32 -4.37 19.21
CA ARG A 239 36.66 -5.44 20.17
C ARG A 239 36.80 -4.92 21.59
N GLN A 240 37.51 -3.81 21.80
CA GLN A 240 37.67 -3.22 23.14
C GLN A 240 36.32 -2.83 23.75
N VAL A 241 35.48 -2.17 22.96
CA VAL A 241 34.12 -1.79 23.37
C VAL A 241 33.28 -3.03 23.68
N LEU A 242 33.32 -4.05 22.83
CA LEU A 242 32.58 -5.30 23.01
C LEU A 242 32.97 -6.01 24.32
N LEU A 243 34.27 -6.12 24.62
CA LEU A 243 34.75 -6.81 25.83
C LEU A 243 34.30 -6.10 27.10
N ASN A 244 34.36 -4.77 27.13
CA ASN A 244 33.88 -3.97 28.26
C ASN A 244 32.36 -4.14 28.44
N LEU A 245 31.58 -3.96 27.37
CA LEU A 245 30.13 -4.16 27.40
C LEU A 245 29.76 -5.59 27.83
N HIS A 246 30.46 -6.61 27.32
CA HIS A 246 30.17 -7.99 27.67
C HIS A 246 30.39 -8.27 29.16
N SER A 247 31.51 -7.79 29.71
CA SER A 247 31.80 -7.91 31.14
C SER A 247 30.77 -7.17 31.98
N LYS A 248 30.38 -5.96 31.57
CA LYS A 248 29.40 -5.13 32.29
C LYS A 248 28.00 -5.74 32.30
N ILE A 249 27.53 -6.23 31.16
CA ILE A 249 26.15 -6.71 30.98
C ILE A 249 26.00 -8.14 31.50
N PHE A 250 26.91 -9.04 31.10
CA PHE A 250 26.74 -10.48 31.28
C PHE A 250 27.61 -11.06 32.40
N GLY A 251 28.73 -10.40 32.76
CA GLY A 251 29.67 -10.85 33.81
C GLY A 251 30.44 -12.15 33.48
N GLY A 252 30.27 -12.69 32.27
CA GLY A 252 30.82 -13.98 31.84
C GLY A 252 32.22 -13.88 31.21
N LYS A 253 33.00 -14.96 31.30
CA LYS A 253 34.30 -15.06 30.63
C LYS A 253 34.14 -15.26 29.13
N VAL A 254 34.92 -14.53 28.35
CA VAL A 254 35.04 -14.70 26.90
C VAL A 254 36.40 -15.29 26.55
N ARG A 255 36.44 -16.10 25.50
CA ARG A 255 37.67 -16.60 24.88
C ARG A 255 37.98 -15.73 23.68
N THR A 256 39.23 -15.40 23.46
CA THR A 256 39.65 -14.57 22.33
C THR A 256 40.82 -15.20 21.58
N ASP A 257 40.87 -15.01 20.27
CA ASP A 257 42.04 -15.26 19.42
C ASP A 257 42.39 -13.96 18.63
N GLU A 258 43.33 -14.01 17.69
CA GLU A 258 43.74 -12.83 16.91
C GLU A 258 42.60 -12.17 16.11
N MET A 259 41.60 -12.95 15.67
CA MET A 259 40.55 -12.50 14.75
C MET A 259 39.14 -12.56 15.35
N TYR A 260 38.94 -13.31 16.42
CA TYR A 260 37.63 -13.67 16.94
C TYR A 260 37.52 -13.56 18.45
N VAL A 261 36.30 -13.26 18.89
CA VAL A 261 35.86 -13.28 20.29
C VAL A 261 34.72 -14.28 20.43
N TYR A 262 34.78 -15.17 21.42
CA TYR A 262 33.78 -16.20 21.68
C TYR A 262 33.24 -16.10 23.10
N ALA A 263 31.93 -16.00 23.23
CA ALA A 263 31.18 -16.14 24.47
C ALA A 263 30.42 -17.48 24.45
N ASN A 264 30.88 -18.44 25.26
CA ASN A 264 30.26 -19.77 25.35
C ASN A 264 29.17 -19.74 26.41
N SER A 265 27.92 -19.57 26.00
CA SER A 265 26.75 -19.73 26.86
C SER A 265 25.51 -20.09 26.03
N VAL A 266 24.88 -21.21 26.38
CA VAL A 266 23.60 -21.66 25.78
C VAL A 266 22.53 -20.59 25.97
N ASN A 267 22.44 -20.01 27.17
CA ASN A 267 21.46 -18.98 27.47
C ASN A 267 21.72 -17.70 26.66
N LEU A 268 22.98 -17.31 26.42
CA LEU A 268 23.28 -16.15 25.57
C LEU A 268 22.91 -16.40 24.11
N SER A 269 23.30 -17.56 23.57
CA SER A 269 23.01 -17.90 22.18
C SER A 269 21.51 -17.92 21.92
N ARG A 270 20.75 -18.59 22.80
CA ARG A 270 19.28 -18.65 22.71
C ARG A 270 18.64 -17.28 22.92
N PHE A 271 19.17 -16.48 23.85
CA PHE A 271 18.70 -15.12 24.06
C PHE A 271 18.84 -14.31 22.77
N ILE A 272 20.03 -14.24 22.17
CA ILE A 272 20.28 -13.50 20.93
C ILE A 272 19.41 -14.01 19.78
N GLU A 273 19.30 -15.34 19.60
CA GLU A 273 18.45 -15.93 18.57
C GLU A 273 16.97 -15.56 18.76
N SER A 274 16.50 -15.47 20.02
CA SER A 274 15.12 -15.07 20.34
C SER A 274 14.80 -13.60 20.02
N LEU A 275 15.80 -12.74 19.86
CA LEU A 275 15.60 -11.31 19.59
C LEU A 275 15.12 -11.01 18.16
N GLY A 276 15.25 -11.97 17.24
CA GLY A 276 14.70 -11.86 15.89
C GLY A 276 15.57 -11.10 14.89
N PHE A 277 16.86 -10.90 15.17
CA PHE A 277 17.80 -10.24 14.24
C PHE A 277 18.16 -11.09 13.01
N GLY A 278 17.79 -12.38 12.99
CA GLY A 278 18.12 -13.31 11.90
C GLY A 278 19.53 -13.91 11.99
N SER A 279 19.73 -15.03 11.29
CA SER A 279 20.97 -15.82 11.33
C SER A 279 21.75 -15.78 10.01
N GLY A 280 23.03 -15.45 10.08
CA GLY A 280 23.93 -15.35 8.93
C GLY A 280 23.83 -14.01 8.21
N ALA A 281 24.95 -13.55 7.62
CA ALA A 281 25.12 -12.18 7.14
C ALA A 281 24.05 -11.69 6.14
N ARG A 282 23.51 -12.58 5.29
CA ARG A 282 22.48 -12.22 4.28
C ARG A 282 21.06 -12.15 4.84
N ASN A 283 20.79 -12.77 5.98
CA ASN A 283 19.45 -12.86 6.57
C ASN A 283 19.29 -11.97 7.81
N LYS A 284 20.32 -11.20 8.18
CA LYS A 284 20.22 -10.26 9.30
C LYS A 284 19.19 -9.18 8.99
N ALA A 285 18.41 -8.76 9.97
CA ALA A 285 17.39 -7.71 9.84
C ALA A 285 17.24 -6.94 11.15
N ILE A 286 16.65 -5.74 11.09
CA ILE A 286 16.28 -4.99 12.31
C ILE A 286 14.87 -5.43 12.73
N PRO A 287 14.71 -6.01 13.94
CA PRO A 287 13.40 -6.36 14.47
C PRO A 287 12.49 -5.14 14.67
N SER A 288 11.18 -5.35 14.58
CA SER A 288 10.18 -4.28 14.71
C SER A 288 10.24 -3.56 16.05
N TRP A 289 10.56 -4.27 17.14
CA TRP A 289 10.62 -3.71 18.50
C TRP A 289 11.75 -2.68 18.68
N ILE A 290 12.79 -2.67 17.82
CA ILE A 290 13.82 -1.62 17.85
C ILE A 290 13.22 -0.24 17.55
N PHE A 291 12.20 -0.18 16.69
CA PHE A 291 11.52 1.08 16.34
C PHE A 291 10.72 1.68 17.49
N THR A 292 10.42 0.89 18.53
CA THR A 292 9.69 1.37 19.72
C THR A 292 10.61 1.85 20.84
N LEU A 293 11.92 1.73 20.69
CA LEU A 293 12.88 2.09 21.73
C LEU A 293 13.05 3.62 21.90
N PRO A 294 13.49 4.08 23.08
CA PRO A 294 13.97 5.44 23.27
C PRO A 294 15.02 5.84 22.22
N LYS A 295 15.07 7.13 21.86
CA LYS A 295 15.98 7.62 20.81
C LYS A 295 17.45 7.34 21.14
N GLU A 296 17.82 7.42 22.43
CA GLU A 296 19.17 7.12 22.91
C GLU A 296 19.57 5.65 22.69
N GLU A 297 18.66 4.71 22.99
CA GLU A 297 18.87 3.29 22.77
C GLU A 297 18.98 2.94 21.27
N ARG A 298 18.11 3.51 20.43
CA ARG A 298 18.21 3.39 18.96
C ARG A 298 19.54 3.97 18.45
N GLY A 299 19.96 5.11 18.98
CA GLY A 299 21.24 5.74 18.68
C GLY A 299 22.42 4.84 19.04
N SER A 300 22.37 4.22 20.22
CA SER A 300 23.41 3.30 20.69
C SER A 300 23.48 2.02 19.85
N PHE A 301 22.34 1.49 19.40
CA PHE A 301 22.29 0.41 18.43
C PHE A 301 22.98 0.78 17.10
N VAL A 302 22.67 1.95 16.55
CA VAL A 302 23.32 2.45 15.32
C VAL A 302 24.82 2.67 15.53
N GLN A 303 25.25 3.19 16.69
CA GLN A 303 26.67 3.31 17.02
C GLN A 303 27.37 1.94 17.04
N GLY A 304 26.71 0.91 17.58
CA GLY A 304 27.21 -0.46 17.55
C GLY A 304 27.42 -0.98 16.14
N LEU A 305 26.43 -0.79 15.26
CA LEU A 305 26.56 -1.10 13.82
C LEU A 305 27.73 -0.36 13.19
N MET A 306 27.89 0.94 13.49
CA MET A 306 28.96 1.75 12.92
C MET A 306 30.36 1.33 13.38
N LEU A 307 30.50 0.66 14.53
CA LEU A 307 31.77 0.12 15.00
C LEU A 307 32.20 -1.15 14.24
N SER A 308 31.24 -1.89 13.67
CA SER A 308 31.48 -3.09 12.85
C SER A 308 31.74 -2.72 11.38
N ASP A 309 30.70 -2.75 10.54
CA ASP A 309 30.78 -2.49 9.09
C ASP A 309 30.59 -1.00 8.70
N GLY A 310 30.83 -0.08 9.64
CA GLY A 310 30.62 1.36 9.46
C GLY A 310 31.88 2.13 9.06
N TYR A 311 31.70 3.14 8.22
CA TYR A 311 32.75 4.07 7.82
C TYR A 311 32.26 5.51 7.92
N LYS A 312 33.04 6.41 8.52
CA LYS A 312 32.70 7.83 8.66
C LYS A 312 33.71 8.70 7.89
N THR A 313 33.21 9.64 7.09
CA THR A 313 34.03 10.62 6.36
C THR A 313 33.41 12.00 6.52
N GLY A 314 34.10 12.88 7.25
CA GLY A 314 33.55 14.18 7.66
C GLY A 314 32.23 14.00 8.40
N ASN A 315 31.17 14.64 7.89
CA ASN A 315 29.82 14.57 8.45
C ASN A 315 28.97 13.42 7.89
N SER A 316 29.50 12.64 6.95
CA SER A 316 28.78 11.53 6.31
C SER A 316 29.22 10.20 6.89
N SER A 317 28.26 9.34 7.21
CA SER A 317 28.44 7.96 7.62
C SER A 317 27.97 7.03 6.51
N ARG A 318 28.68 5.92 6.32
CA ARG A 318 28.32 4.84 5.40
C ARG A 318 28.26 3.54 6.19
N TYR A 319 27.23 2.75 5.95
CA TYR A 319 27.12 1.39 6.47
C TYR A 319 26.97 0.40 5.31
N VAL A 320 27.70 -0.72 5.36
CA VAL A 320 27.74 -1.74 4.31
C VAL A 320 27.12 -3.03 4.85
N SER A 321 26.34 -3.75 4.04
CA SER A 321 25.85 -5.07 4.42
C SER A 321 25.52 -5.95 3.22
N ALA A 322 25.67 -7.26 3.40
CA ALA A 322 25.15 -8.26 2.47
C ALA A 322 23.63 -8.50 2.61
N SER A 323 23.00 -8.03 3.69
CA SER A 323 21.54 -8.13 3.87
C SER A 323 20.84 -6.87 3.38
N TYR A 324 19.99 -7.02 2.35
CA TYR A 324 19.15 -5.94 1.88
C TYR A 324 18.07 -5.55 2.90
N GLU A 325 17.51 -6.52 3.63
CA GLU A 325 16.50 -6.28 4.66
C GLU A 325 17.08 -5.48 5.85
N LEU A 326 18.34 -5.73 6.22
CA LEU A 326 19.04 -4.92 7.22
C LEU A 326 19.20 -3.47 6.75
N LEU A 327 19.62 -3.25 5.50
CA LEU A 327 19.77 -1.90 4.95
C LEU A 327 18.43 -1.18 4.83
N LYS A 328 17.35 -1.89 4.43
CA LYS A 328 15.99 -1.34 4.38
C LYS A 328 15.50 -0.94 5.77
N GLY A 329 15.67 -1.81 6.77
CA GLY A 329 15.33 -1.52 8.15
C GLY A 329 16.14 -0.36 8.73
N LEU A 330 17.45 -0.34 8.49
CA LEU A 330 18.35 0.71 8.98
C LEU A 330 18.01 2.07 8.38
N ARG A 331 17.70 2.12 7.08
CA ARG A 331 17.25 3.34 6.41
C ARG A 331 16.00 3.92 7.07
N LEU A 332 14.97 3.10 7.29
CA LEU A 332 13.75 3.53 7.98
C LEU A 332 14.02 3.93 9.43
N LEU A 333 14.86 3.18 10.16
CA LEU A 333 15.20 3.50 11.55
C LEU A 333 15.86 4.88 11.65
N LEU A 334 16.86 5.14 10.81
CA LEU A 334 17.56 6.43 10.73
C LEU A 334 16.62 7.58 10.35
N GLN A 335 15.69 7.36 9.42
CA GLN A 335 14.67 8.34 9.04
C GLN A 335 13.75 8.70 10.22
N THR A 336 13.38 7.72 11.05
CA THR A 336 12.59 7.95 12.28
C THR A 336 13.38 8.57 13.43
N MET A 337 14.66 8.89 13.21
CA MET A 337 15.57 9.52 14.16
C MET A 337 16.08 10.89 13.67
N ASP A 338 15.46 11.42 12.61
CA ASP A 338 15.79 12.71 11.98
C ASP A 338 17.16 12.75 11.28
N PHE A 339 17.62 11.62 10.73
CA PHE A 339 18.81 11.57 9.87
C PHE A 339 18.45 11.81 8.40
N ARG A 340 19.35 12.42 7.64
CA ARG A 340 19.30 12.38 6.16
C ARG A 340 19.87 11.05 5.71
N VAL A 341 19.10 10.28 4.96
CA VAL A 341 19.51 8.95 4.50
C VAL A 341 19.38 8.86 2.99
N GLY A 342 20.46 8.46 2.31
CA GLY A 342 20.44 8.22 0.87
C GLY A 342 19.67 6.94 0.50
N LYS A 343 19.53 6.72 -0.81
CA LYS A 343 19.03 5.43 -1.33
C LYS A 343 19.97 4.28 -0.99
N ILE A 344 19.44 3.06 -0.99
CA ILE A 344 20.25 1.85 -0.91
C ILE A 344 20.92 1.64 -2.26
N HIS A 345 22.25 1.57 -2.28
CA HIS A 345 23.02 1.22 -3.46
C HIS A 345 23.39 -0.26 -3.39
N GLN A 346 23.08 -1.02 -4.43
CA GLN A 346 23.51 -2.41 -4.56
C GLN A 346 24.73 -2.51 -5.48
N GLN A 347 25.65 -3.41 -5.15
CA GLN A 347 26.85 -3.71 -5.92
C GLN A 347 27.01 -5.22 -6.04
N ARG A 348 27.47 -5.67 -7.21
CA ARG A 348 27.92 -7.04 -7.44
C ARG A 348 29.42 -7.02 -7.71
N LYS A 349 30.14 -7.89 -7.01
CA LYS A 349 31.54 -8.20 -7.31
C LYS A 349 31.63 -9.64 -7.80
N GLU A 350 32.33 -9.81 -8.91
CA GLU A 350 32.51 -11.12 -9.54
C GLU A 350 33.58 -11.93 -8.82
N LYS A 351 33.45 -13.26 -8.90
CA LYS A 351 34.49 -14.21 -8.52
C LYS A 351 35.85 -13.78 -9.11
N GLY A 352 36.90 -13.84 -8.29
CA GLY A 352 38.25 -13.43 -8.68
C GLY A 352 38.59 -11.96 -8.37
N THR A 353 37.60 -11.11 -8.04
CA THR A 353 37.87 -9.73 -7.61
C THR A 353 38.68 -9.74 -6.31
N LYS A 354 39.81 -9.02 -6.26
CA LYS A 354 40.62 -8.86 -5.04
C LYS A 354 39.90 -7.92 -4.05
N CYS A 355 39.67 -8.38 -2.82
CA CYS A 355 39.20 -7.58 -1.69
C CYS A 355 40.16 -7.78 -0.52
N VAL A 356 40.80 -6.70 -0.06
CA VAL A 356 41.73 -6.67 1.08
C VAL A 356 42.65 -7.91 1.05
N GLU A 357 43.35 -8.06 -0.08
CA GLU A 357 44.37 -9.09 -0.36
C GLU A 357 43.88 -10.50 -0.70
N ARG A 358 42.58 -10.81 -0.66
CA ARG A 358 42.04 -12.12 -1.06
C ARG A 358 41.12 -12.02 -2.28
N ALA A 359 41.20 -13.00 -3.18
CA ALA A 359 40.28 -13.11 -4.30
C ALA A 359 38.93 -13.68 -3.84
N LEU A 360 37.83 -13.11 -4.33
CA LEU A 360 36.49 -13.64 -4.07
C LEU A 360 36.35 -15.05 -4.65
N LEU A 361 35.94 -16.02 -3.82
CA LEU A 361 35.72 -17.41 -4.24
C LEU A 361 34.45 -17.62 -5.06
N LYS A 362 33.50 -16.69 -4.93
CA LYS A 362 32.21 -16.67 -5.62
C LYS A 362 31.75 -15.24 -5.77
N ASP A 363 30.78 -15.03 -6.66
CA ASP A 363 30.11 -13.75 -6.80
C ASP A 363 29.50 -13.31 -5.47
N SER A 364 29.67 -12.03 -5.17
CA SER A 364 29.16 -11.41 -3.96
C SER A 364 28.33 -10.19 -4.30
N GLU A 365 27.09 -10.19 -3.83
CA GLU A 365 26.22 -9.03 -3.84
C GLU A 365 26.15 -8.44 -2.43
N TYR A 366 26.30 -7.13 -2.34
CA TYR A 366 26.16 -6.37 -1.11
C TYR A 366 25.63 -4.97 -1.42
N GLY A 367 25.09 -4.31 -0.40
CA GLY A 367 24.65 -2.93 -0.53
C GLY A 367 25.27 -2.01 0.50
N TYR A 368 25.08 -0.72 0.30
CA TYR A 368 25.42 0.29 1.29
C TYR A 368 24.39 1.41 1.32
N ILE A 369 24.31 2.08 2.47
CA ILE A 369 23.59 3.34 2.65
C ILE A 369 24.56 4.40 3.15
N CYS A 370 24.32 5.64 2.77
CA CYS A 370 25.00 6.80 3.34
C CYS A 370 24.00 7.65 4.10
N PHE A 371 24.41 8.20 5.24
CA PHE A 371 23.56 9.03 6.08
C PHE A 371 24.36 10.06 6.87
N SER A 372 23.71 11.16 7.23
CA SER A 372 24.29 12.21 8.05
C SER A 372 23.24 12.78 9.01
N GLU A 373 23.71 13.37 10.09
CA GLU A 373 22.86 14.22 10.93
C GLU A 373 22.34 15.41 10.12
N ARG A 374 21.18 15.93 10.52
CA ARG A 374 20.62 17.14 9.95
C ARG A 374 21.19 18.35 10.65
N SER A 375 21.54 19.36 9.85
CA SER A 375 21.78 20.70 10.36
C SER A 375 20.45 21.29 10.83
N GLU A 376 20.44 21.87 12.02
CA GLU A 376 19.28 22.64 12.49
C GLU A 376 19.06 23.86 11.60
N TRP A 377 17.79 24.26 11.46
CA TRP A 377 17.45 25.48 10.74
C TRP A 377 17.83 26.68 11.59
N ASP A 378 18.63 27.58 11.02
CA ASP A 378 18.88 28.90 11.62
C ASP A 378 17.62 29.77 11.43
N THR A 379 16.69 29.66 12.39
CA THR A 379 15.41 30.36 12.36
C THR A 379 15.52 31.84 12.70
N GLU A 380 16.66 32.29 13.26
CA GLU A 380 16.90 33.70 13.62
C GLU A 380 17.27 34.55 12.39
N LYS A 381 17.90 33.94 11.38
CA LYS A 381 18.42 34.66 10.22
C LYS A 381 17.35 35.10 9.19
N TYR A 382 16.20 34.44 9.09
CA TYR A 382 15.11 34.82 8.15
C TYR A 382 13.69 34.51 8.66
N PRO A 383 13.21 35.19 9.71
CA PRO A 383 11.93 34.87 10.38
C PRO A 383 10.69 35.03 9.47
N ASN A 384 10.69 36.01 8.55
CA ASN A 384 9.52 36.34 7.72
C ASN A 384 9.40 35.51 6.43
N GLN A 385 10.47 34.82 6.01
CA GLN A 385 10.48 34.07 4.75
C GLN A 385 10.01 32.61 4.92
N TYR A 386 10.21 32.03 6.11
CA TYR A 386 9.97 30.61 6.39
C TYR A 386 8.62 30.32 7.05
N LYS A 387 8.15 31.17 7.97
CA LYS A 387 6.97 30.88 8.81
C LYS A 387 5.64 30.82 8.03
N TYR A 388 5.56 31.52 6.89
CA TYR A 388 4.35 31.57 6.04
C TYR A 388 4.38 30.61 4.84
N GLN A 389 5.50 29.93 4.56
CA GLN A 389 5.68 29.14 3.33
C GLN A 389 5.72 27.62 3.52
N ASN A 390 5.95 27.11 4.73
CA ASN A 390 5.83 25.68 5.02
C ASN A 390 5.55 25.51 6.52
N PHE A 391 4.31 25.20 6.86
CA PHE A 391 3.83 25.08 8.24
C PHE A 391 4.35 23.81 8.96
N LEU A 392 5.09 22.93 8.27
CA LEU A 392 5.86 21.85 8.90
C LEU A 392 7.30 22.25 9.27
N ILE A 393 7.74 23.48 8.97
CA ILE A 393 9.04 23.97 9.45
C ILE A 393 9.01 24.02 10.99
N GLY A 394 9.98 23.36 11.63
CA GLY A 394 10.03 23.21 13.08
C GLY A 394 9.06 22.17 13.65
N ASN A 395 8.24 21.49 12.83
CA ASN A 395 7.40 20.39 13.30
C ASN A 395 8.30 19.25 13.83
N LYS A 396 7.90 18.62 14.94
CA LYS A 396 8.69 17.58 15.59
C LYS A 396 8.72 16.25 14.80
N TYR A 397 7.62 15.89 14.14
CA TYR A 397 7.42 14.55 13.59
C TYR A 397 7.42 14.49 12.07
N PHE A 398 7.00 15.56 11.39
CA PHE A 398 6.79 15.56 9.94
C PHE A 398 7.58 16.66 9.25
N GLU A 399 7.79 16.44 7.95
CA GLU A 399 8.31 17.43 7.01
C GLU A 399 7.76 17.14 5.61
N VAL A 400 8.29 17.87 4.62
CA VAL A 400 8.01 17.59 3.21
C VAL A 400 9.27 17.21 2.47
N GLU A 401 9.14 16.27 1.52
CA GLU A 401 10.23 15.87 0.62
C GLU A 401 9.81 15.95 -0.85
N GLU A 402 10.72 16.43 -1.70
CA GLU A 402 10.51 16.44 -3.14
C GLU A 402 10.53 15.02 -3.73
N VAL A 403 9.53 14.72 -4.54
CA VAL A 403 9.49 13.54 -5.40
C VAL A 403 10.55 13.66 -6.48
N ARG A 404 11.46 12.68 -6.54
CA ARG A 404 12.59 12.63 -7.49
C ARG A 404 12.32 11.74 -8.69
N SER A 405 11.56 10.67 -8.50
CA SER A 405 11.16 9.80 -9.60
C SER A 405 9.89 9.04 -9.31
N ILE A 406 9.15 8.75 -10.38
CA ILE A 406 7.99 7.86 -10.40
C ILE A 406 8.27 6.85 -11.52
N ARG A 407 8.26 5.54 -11.22
CA ARG A 407 8.60 4.49 -12.19
C ARG A 407 7.61 3.34 -12.09
N LEU A 408 7.10 2.86 -13.22
CA LEU A 408 6.33 1.62 -13.26
C LEU A 408 7.26 0.45 -12.91
N VAL A 409 6.92 -0.32 -11.88
CA VAL A 409 7.66 -1.52 -11.46
C VAL A 409 7.12 -2.76 -12.17
N GLY A 410 5.79 -2.82 -12.32
CA GLY A 410 5.09 -3.96 -12.90
C GLY A 410 3.93 -4.40 -12.01
N GLN A 411 3.49 -5.64 -12.19
CA GLN A 411 2.35 -6.19 -11.46
C GLN A 411 2.76 -6.83 -10.14
N GLU A 412 2.23 -6.32 -9.03
CA GLU A 412 2.45 -6.87 -7.69
C GLU A 412 1.10 -7.10 -6.98
N PRO A 413 1.02 -8.06 -6.03
CA PRO A 413 -0.12 -8.17 -5.12
C PRO A 413 -0.21 -6.93 -4.23
N THR A 414 -1.41 -6.41 -4.07
CA THR A 414 -1.65 -5.13 -3.39
C THR A 414 -2.67 -5.25 -2.27
N LEU A 415 -2.37 -4.59 -1.15
CA LEU A 415 -3.24 -4.48 0.01
C LEU A 415 -3.57 -3.02 0.29
N ASP A 416 -4.63 -2.80 1.05
CA ASP A 416 -4.95 -1.48 1.58
C ASP A 416 -5.48 -1.56 3.02
N LEU A 417 -5.38 -0.44 3.74
CA LEU A 417 -5.79 -0.31 5.12
C LEU A 417 -6.83 0.79 5.27
N ARG A 418 -7.78 0.55 6.17
CA ARG A 418 -8.68 1.58 6.66
C ARG A 418 -8.39 1.87 8.12
N VAL A 419 -8.10 3.12 8.37
CA VAL A 419 -7.80 3.69 9.68
C VAL A 419 -8.90 4.66 10.13
N GLU A 420 -9.22 4.64 11.42
CA GLU A 420 -10.24 5.48 12.05
C GLU A 420 -9.93 7.00 11.93
N ASP A 421 -10.97 7.82 11.88
CA ASP A 421 -10.99 9.31 11.85
C ASP A 421 -10.20 10.02 10.74
N GLU A 422 -8.87 9.98 10.78
CA GLU A 422 -7.98 10.84 9.96
C GLU A 422 -7.93 10.46 8.49
N HIS A 423 -8.49 9.28 8.19
CA HIS A 423 -8.51 8.70 6.85
C HIS A 423 -7.14 8.61 6.17
N ASN A 424 -6.05 8.52 6.93
CA ASN A 424 -4.68 8.36 6.45
C ASN A 424 -3.84 7.52 7.42
N PHE A 425 -2.68 7.07 6.95
CA PHE A 425 -1.69 6.35 7.75
C PHE A 425 -0.28 6.54 7.18
N ILE A 426 0.73 6.05 7.90
CA ILE A 426 2.13 6.16 7.48
C ILE A 426 2.63 4.82 6.95
N ALA A 427 3.02 4.81 5.68
CA ALA A 427 3.57 3.65 4.97
C ALA A 427 4.94 3.99 4.39
N ASP A 428 5.95 3.16 4.66
CA ASP A 428 7.34 3.35 4.24
C ASP A 428 7.89 4.76 4.56
N GLY A 429 7.40 5.36 5.64
CA GLY A 429 7.75 6.71 6.09
C GLY A 429 7.00 7.85 5.41
N ILE A 430 6.05 7.57 4.52
CA ILE A 430 5.26 8.56 3.77
C ILE A 430 3.81 8.57 4.25
N VAL A 431 3.21 9.76 4.34
CA VAL A 431 1.78 9.90 4.67
C VAL A 431 0.93 9.57 3.44
N VAL A 432 0.12 8.54 3.58
CA VAL A 432 -0.75 8.00 2.53
C VAL A 432 -2.20 7.95 2.97
N HIS A 433 -3.13 8.08 2.03
CA HIS A 433 -4.56 8.08 2.34
C HIS A 433 -5.08 6.64 2.52
N ASN A 434 -6.06 6.45 3.41
CA ASN A 434 -6.85 5.23 3.44
C ASN A 434 -7.52 5.01 2.09
N THR A 435 -7.58 3.80 1.57
CA THR A 435 -8.57 3.56 0.51
C THR A 435 -9.92 3.28 1.14
N GLY A 436 -10.83 4.24 0.97
CA GLY A 436 -12.26 3.99 0.98
C GLY A 436 -12.84 4.48 -0.34
N ILE A 437 -13.84 3.78 -0.86
CA ILE A 437 -14.79 4.16 -1.94
C ILE A 437 -14.51 5.56 -2.47
N GLN A 438 -13.62 5.72 -3.46
CA GLN A 438 -13.50 7.03 -4.11
C GLN A 438 -14.52 7.12 -5.23
N ARG A 439 -14.88 8.35 -5.59
CA ARG A 439 -15.82 8.64 -6.66
C ARG A 439 -15.30 8.08 -7.98
N SER A 440 -16.07 7.21 -8.60
CA SER A 440 -15.98 6.91 -10.02
C SER A 440 -17.07 7.63 -10.82
N SER A 441 -16.93 7.64 -12.14
CA SER A 441 -18.03 8.07 -13.01
C SER A 441 -19.26 7.17 -12.88
N ALA A 442 -19.12 5.95 -12.37
CA ALA A 442 -20.23 5.04 -12.08
C ALA A 442 -20.93 5.33 -10.75
N SER A 443 -20.25 5.96 -9.77
CA SER A 443 -20.85 6.37 -8.49
C SER A 443 -22.14 7.17 -8.68
N PRO A 444 -23.25 6.85 -7.98
CA PRO A 444 -24.51 7.57 -8.17
C PRO A 444 -24.46 8.99 -7.60
N MET A 445 -25.35 9.87 -8.10
CA MET A 445 -25.57 11.16 -7.44
C MET A 445 -26.00 10.92 -5.99
N GLY A 446 -25.49 11.74 -5.10
CA GLY A 446 -25.75 11.70 -3.68
C GLY A 446 -24.94 10.63 -2.92
N CYS A 447 -24.06 9.91 -3.62
CA CYS A 447 -23.20 8.92 -2.99
C CYS A 447 -22.14 9.58 -2.12
N TYR A 448 -22.05 9.15 -0.86
CA TYR A 448 -20.86 9.41 -0.05
C TYR A 448 -19.68 8.62 -0.63
N THR A 449 -18.60 9.31 -0.95
CA THR A 449 -17.31 8.72 -1.30
C THR A 449 -16.22 9.43 -0.49
N THR A 450 -15.03 8.85 -0.36
CA THR A 450 -13.92 9.52 0.37
C THR A 450 -13.49 10.82 -0.31
N THR A 451 -13.55 10.87 -1.64
CA THR A 451 -13.24 12.07 -2.45
C THR A 451 -14.42 13.04 -2.60
N THR A 452 -15.64 12.61 -2.27
CA THR A 452 -16.85 13.45 -2.21
C THR A 452 -17.63 13.17 -0.92
N PRO A 453 -17.10 13.58 0.25
CA PRO A 453 -17.74 13.32 1.53
C PRO A 453 -18.98 14.20 1.70
N SER A 454 -20.06 13.62 2.23
CA SER A 454 -21.22 14.38 2.68
C SER A 454 -20.91 15.13 3.98
N GLY A 455 -21.10 16.43 4.04
CA GLY A 455 -20.80 17.26 5.23
C GLY A 455 -21.30 18.69 5.10
N LYS A 456 -20.94 19.59 6.03
CA LYS A 456 -21.43 20.98 6.04
C LYS A 456 -21.17 21.75 4.73
N ALA A 457 -20.05 21.47 4.06
CA ALA A 457 -19.67 22.13 2.81
C ALA A 457 -20.31 21.51 1.56
N ILE A 458 -20.63 20.21 1.60
CA ILE A 458 -21.28 19.46 0.51
C ILE A 458 -22.31 18.52 1.15
N PRO A 459 -23.51 19.01 1.55
CA PRO A 459 -24.48 18.22 2.28
C PRO A 459 -24.94 16.97 1.53
N GLU A 460 -24.96 17.04 0.20
CA GLU A 460 -25.55 16.05 -0.69
C GLU A 460 -24.56 14.95 -1.11
N GLY A 461 -23.25 15.11 -0.95
CA GLY A 461 -22.25 14.19 -1.51
C GLY A 461 -21.97 14.44 -3.00
N LYS A 462 -21.81 13.38 -3.83
CA LYS A 462 -21.57 13.54 -5.29
C LYS A 462 -22.74 14.29 -5.95
N THR A 463 -22.46 15.36 -6.69
CA THR A 463 -23.52 16.20 -7.31
C THR A 463 -23.92 15.74 -8.70
N GLU A 464 -23.05 15.03 -9.41
CA GLU A 464 -23.28 14.56 -10.77
C GLU A 464 -23.95 13.19 -10.81
N PHE A 465 -24.76 12.96 -11.86
CA PHE A 465 -25.32 11.64 -12.14
C PHE A 465 -24.23 10.66 -12.58
N ARG A 466 -24.53 9.36 -12.46
CA ARG A 466 -23.67 8.32 -13.00
C ARG A 466 -23.67 8.36 -14.53
N LYS A 467 -22.47 8.20 -15.11
CA LYS A 467 -22.27 8.04 -16.54
C LYS A 467 -22.96 6.76 -17.01
N ASP A 468 -23.57 6.78 -18.18
CA ASP A 468 -24.23 5.59 -18.76
C ASP A 468 -23.29 4.88 -19.72
N LEU A 469 -22.39 4.05 -19.18
CA LEU A 469 -21.41 3.35 -20.00
C LEU A 469 -22.05 2.41 -21.03
N THR A 470 -23.15 1.74 -20.66
CA THR A 470 -23.85 0.82 -21.56
C THR A 470 -24.34 1.56 -22.81
N GLN A 471 -24.89 2.77 -22.66
CA GLN A 471 -25.33 3.59 -23.79
C GLN A 471 -24.16 4.18 -24.59
N ILE A 472 -23.05 4.55 -23.93
CA ILE A 472 -21.83 5.00 -24.63
C ILE A 472 -21.29 3.87 -25.52
N VAL A 473 -21.23 2.64 -25.00
CA VAL A 473 -20.83 1.46 -25.76
C VAL A 473 -21.83 1.15 -26.88
N ALA A 474 -23.13 1.29 -26.62
CA ALA A 474 -24.16 1.12 -27.64
C ALA A 474 -24.00 2.06 -28.83
N ALA A 475 -23.53 3.29 -28.61
CA ALA A 475 -23.29 4.27 -29.66
C ALA A 475 -22.19 3.85 -30.67
N HIS A 476 -21.35 2.87 -30.32
CA HIS A 476 -20.39 2.26 -31.26
C HIS A 476 -21.05 1.29 -32.26
N ASN A 477 -22.36 1.05 -32.16
CA ASN A 477 -23.12 0.14 -33.04
C ASN A 477 -22.53 -1.28 -33.12
N ILE A 478 -22.02 -1.79 -31.99
CA ILE A 478 -21.43 -3.13 -31.93
C ILE A 478 -22.52 -4.23 -31.94
N PRO A 479 -22.18 -5.47 -32.34
CA PRO A 479 -23.16 -6.56 -32.45
C PRO A 479 -23.96 -6.84 -31.17
N TYR A 480 -23.34 -6.73 -29.99
CA TYR A 480 -23.99 -7.07 -28.73
C TYR A 480 -23.53 -6.21 -27.55
N VAL A 481 -24.49 -5.59 -26.86
CA VAL A 481 -24.28 -4.83 -25.62
C VAL A 481 -25.33 -5.26 -24.60
N ALA A 482 -24.96 -5.46 -23.35
CA ALA A 482 -25.94 -5.78 -22.32
C ALA A 482 -25.64 -5.14 -20.96
N GLN A 483 -26.70 -4.93 -20.19
CA GLN A 483 -26.63 -4.54 -18.78
C GLN A 483 -27.27 -5.65 -17.94
N ALA A 484 -26.53 -6.15 -16.95
CA ALA A 484 -26.88 -7.36 -16.20
C ALA A 484 -26.69 -7.16 -14.69
N SER A 485 -27.25 -8.08 -13.90
CA SER A 485 -27.12 -8.09 -12.44
C SER A 485 -27.05 -9.54 -11.92
N PRO A 486 -26.18 -9.86 -10.96
CA PRO A 486 -26.11 -11.18 -10.33
C PRO A 486 -27.40 -11.54 -9.57
N GLY A 487 -28.24 -10.55 -9.25
CA GLY A 487 -29.58 -10.79 -8.68
C GLY A 487 -30.50 -11.60 -9.60
N TYR A 488 -30.21 -11.64 -10.91
CA TYR A 488 -30.96 -12.37 -11.93
C TYR A 488 -29.99 -13.25 -12.73
N TYR A 489 -29.37 -14.22 -12.06
CA TYR A 489 -28.32 -15.08 -12.62
C TYR A 489 -28.70 -15.75 -13.95
N ASN A 490 -29.95 -16.19 -14.12
CA ASN A 490 -30.43 -16.78 -15.38
C ASN A 490 -30.39 -15.80 -16.56
N ASP A 491 -30.72 -14.53 -16.33
CA ASP A 491 -30.62 -13.47 -17.34
C ASP A 491 -29.14 -13.19 -17.66
N LEU A 492 -28.31 -13.06 -16.62
CA LEU A 492 -26.86 -12.86 -16.77
C LEU A 492 -26.21 -13.98 -17.58
N MET A 493 -26.49 -15.25 -17.29
CA MET A 493 -25.92 -16.39 -18.02
C MET A 493 -26.30 -16.37 -19.50
N LYS A 494 -27.57 -16.07 -19.83
CA LYS A 494 -28.03 -15.95 -21.23
C LYS A 494 -27.31 -14.83 -21.96
N LYS A 495 -27.12 -13.68 -21.31
CA LYS A 495 -26.40 -12.52 -21.88
C LYS A 495 -24.93 -12.85 -22.15
N VAL A 496 -24.27 -13.56 -21.23
CA VAL A 496 -22.89 -14.03 -21.43
C VAL A 496 -22.80 -15.00 -22.61
N GLN A 497 -23.71 -15.97 -22.73
CA GLN A 497 -23.77 -16.90 -23.86
C GLN A 497 -23.95 -16.17 -25.20
N LYS A 498 -24.88 -15.21 -25.26
CA LYS A 498 -25.09 -14.37 -26.46
C LYS A 498 -23.86 -13.55 -26.81
N ALA A 499 -23.25 -12.89 -25.83
CA ALA A 499 -22.05 -12.08 -26.04
C ALA A 499 -20.88 -12.91 -26.59
N LEU A 500 -20.64 -14.10 -26.05
CA LEU A 500 -19.61 -15.03 -26.55
C LEU A 500 -19.90 -15.54 -27.97
N SER A 501 -21.17 -15.58 -28.35
CA SER A 501 -21.63 -16.00 -29.69
C SER A 501 -21.63 -14.85 -30.70
N ALA A 502 -21.46 -13.60 -30.26
CA ALA A 502 -21.49 -12.44 -31.13
C ALA A 502 -20.36 -12.48 -32.17
N ASN A 503 -20.67 -12.07 -33.40
CA ASN A 503 -19.71 -12.03 -34.50
C ASN A 503 -19.00 -10.67 -34.59
N GLY A 504 -18.34 -10.26 -33.50
CA GLY A 504 -17.62 -9.00 -33.38
C GLY A 504 -17.41 -8.64 -31.90
N PRO A 505 -17.11 -7.37 -31.58
CA PRO A 505 -16.97 -6.94 -30.20
C PRO A 505 -18.31 -7.05 -29.48
N SER A 506 -18.25 -7.47 -28.22
CA SER A 506 -19.40 -7.52 -27.34
C SER A 506 -19.06 -7.00 -25.96
N PHE A 507 -20.05 -6.44 -25.28
CA PHE A 507 -19.86 -5.80 -23.97
C PHE A 507 -20.98 -6.15 -23.00
N ILE A 508 -20.62 -6.41 -21.74
CA ILE A 508 -21.57 -6.59 -20.66
C ILE A 508 -21.18 -5.71 -19.47
N ASN A 509 -22.09 -4.86 -19.04
CA ASN A 509 -21.99 -4.12 -17.80
C ASN A 509 -22.73 -4.83 -16.67
N ILE A 510 -22.00 -5.34 -15.68
CA ILE A 510 -22.55 -6.15 -14.60
C ILE A 510 -22.51 -5.34 -13.30
N LEU A 511 -23.68 -5.12 -12.69
CA LEU A 511 -23.74 -4.56 -11.34
C LEU A 511 -23.05 -5.50 -10.36
N SER A 512 -22.11 -4.98 -9.58
CA SER A 512 -21.38 -5.74 -8.57
C SER A 512 -21.51 -5.07 -7.20
N PRO A 513 -22.63 -5.30 -6.47
CA PRO A 513 -22.83 -4.69 -5.16
C PRO A 513 -21.66 -4.99 -4.23
N CYS A 514 -20.97 -3.96 -3.74
CA CYS A 514 -19.82 -4.12 -2.87
C CYS A 514 -20.25 -3.96 -1.40
N PRO A 515 -20.28 -5.02 -0.55
CA PRO A 515 -20.71 -4.91 0.86
C PRO A 515 -19.95 -3.82 1.63
N ARG A 516 -18.63 -3.80 1.43
CA ARG A 516 -17.73 -2.80 2.04
C ARG A 516 -17.98 -1.41 1.46
N GLY A 517 -18.09 -1.33 0.14
CA GLY A 517 -18.22 -0.07 -0.57
C GLY A 517 -19.57 0.63 -0.33
N TRP A 518 -20.63 -0.15 -0.26
CA TRP A 518 -21.99 0.34 -0.13
C TRP A 518 -22.47 0.30 1.33
N ARG A 519 -21.65 -0.25 2.24
CA ARG A 519 -21.87 -0.33 3.69
C ARG A 519 -23.14 -1.11 4.02
N TYR A 520 -23.12 -2.41 3.71
CA TYR A 520 -24.20 -3.35 4.03
C TYR A 520 -23.63 -4.75 4.35
N PRO A 521 -24.37 -5.63 5.06
CA PRO A 521 -23.94 -6.99 5.39
C PRO A 521 -23.77 -7.92 4.16
N ALA A 522 -22.69 -8.71 4.09
CA ALA A 522 -22.34 -9.48 2.87
C ALA A 522 -23.40 -10.52 2.44
N ASP A 523 -24.18 -11.07 3.37
CA ASP A 523 -25.32 -11.96 3.12
C ASP A 523 -26.46 -11.27 2.33
N GLN A 524 -26.49 -9.94 2.30
CA GLN A 524 -27.52 -9.16 1.59
C GLN A 524 -27.15 -8.81 0.14
N THR A 525 -25.99 -9.23 -0.37
CA THR A 525 -25.50 -8.84 -1.72
C THR A 525 -26.52 -9.11 -2.82
N ILE A 526 -27.09 -10.31 -2.88
CA ILE A 526 -28.10 -10.67 -3.91
C ILE A 526 -29.41 -9.89 -3.73
N LYS A 527 -29.81 -9.63 -2.48
CA LYS A 527 -31.01 -8.85 -2.16
C LYS A 527 -30.87 -7.41 -2.66
N ILE A 528 -29.72 -6.79 -2.44
CA ILE A 528 -29.44 -5.42 -2.89
C ILE A 528 -29.29 -5.35 -4.41
N ALA A 529 -28.66 -6.35 -5.02
CA ALA A 529 -28.60 -6.49 -6.48
C ALA A 529 -30.00 -6.53 -7.11
N LYS A 530 -30.94 -7.28 -6.49
CA LYS A 530 -32.34 -7.33 -6.92
C LYS A 530 -33.06 -6.01 -6.69
N LEU A 531 -32.86 -5.37 -5.55
CA LEU A 531 -33.46 -4.07 -5.24
C LEU A 531 -33.07 -3.01 -6.28
N ALA A 532 -31.81 -2.97 -6.73
CA ALA A 532 -31.36 -2.04 -7.78
C ALA A 532 -32.19 -2.17 -9.07
N VAL A 533 -32.55 -3.39 -9.44
CA VAL A 533 -33.38 -3.68 -10.62
C VAL A 533 -34.85 -3.34 -10.34
N LEU A 534 -35.38 -3.71 -9.17
CA LEU A 534 -36.78 -3.50 -8.80
C LEU A 534 -37.16 -2.02 -8.64
N THR A 535 -36.18 -1.15 -8.38
CA THR A 535 -36.38 0.30 -8.31
C THR A 535 -36.20 1.02 -9.65
N GLY A 536 -35.81 0.30 -10.70
CA GLY A 536 -35.48 0.89 -12.01
C GLY A 536 -34.11 1.56 -12.06
N PHE A 537 -33.36 1.61 -10.95
CA PHE A 537 -32.03 2.20 -10.91
C PHE A 537 -31.03 1.47 -11.82
N TRP A 538 -31.16 0.14 -11.91
CA TRP A 538 -30.35 -0.72 -12.77
C TRP A 538 -31.23 -1.58 -13.67
N PRO A 539 -31.75 -1.04 -14.79
CA PRO A 539 -32.59 -1.81 -15.69
C PRO A 539 -31.79 -2.94 -16.35
N LEU A 540 -32.45 -4.09 -16.56
CA LEU A 540 -31.84 -5.22 -17.27
C LEU A 540 -32.30 -5.23 -18.71
N TYR A 541 -31.38 -4.99 -19.63
CA TYR A 541 -31.65 -4.97 -21.06
C TYR A 541 -30.43 -5.44 -21.85
N GLU A 542 -30.67 -5.70 -23.13
CA GLU A 542 -29.66 -6.00 -24.13
C GLU A 542 -29.96 -5.23 -25.41
N ILE A 543 -28.92 -5.02 -26.22
CA ILE A 543 -28.97 -4.40 -27.53
C ILE A 543 -28.27 -5.36 -28.48
N GLU A 544 -29.02 -5.91 -29.42
CA GLU A 544 -28.53 -6.86 -30.40
C GLU A 544 -28.69 -6.24 -31.78
N ASN A 545 -27.57 -5.93 -32.44
CA ASN A 545 -27.54 -5.26 -33.74
C ASN A 545 -28.43 -4.00 -33.79
N GLY A 546 -28.28 -3.13 -32.79
CA GLY A 546 -29.04 -1.88 -32.66
C GLY A 546 -30.48 -2.02 -32.15
N LYS A 547 -31.01 -3.24 -31.99
CA LYS A 547 -32.36 -3.48 -31.46
C LYS A 547 -32.34 -3.63 -29.95
N TYR A 548 -33.05 -2.73 -29.27
CA TYR A 548 -33.14 -2.74 -27.81
C TYR A 548 -34.19 -3.74 -27.34
N ARG A 549 -33.87 -4.47 -26.27
CA ARG A 549 -34.80 -5.38 -25.61
C ARG A 549 -34.65 -5.31 -24.10
N ILE A 550 -35.72 -4.94 -23.41
CA ILE A 550 -35.78 -5.04 -21.94
C ILE A 550 -35.99 -6.50 -21.57
N THR A 551 -35.03 -7.07 -20.85
CA THR A 551 -35.00 -8.51 -20.51
C THR A 551 -35.77 -8.85 -19.24
N TYR A 552 -35.97 -7.87 -18.35
CA TYR A 552 -36.75 -8.04 -17.13
C TYR A 552 -37.53 -6.77 -16.82
N LYS A 553 -38.83 -6.92 -16.58
CA LYS A 553 -39.71 -5.85 -16.07
C LYS A 553 -40.23 -6.21 -14.68
N PRO A 554 -40.03 -5.36 -13.67
CA PRO A 554 -40.65 -5.56 -12.36
C PRO A 554 -42.17 -5.52 -12.46
N ARG A 555 -42.88 -6.54 -11.94
CA ARG A 555 -44.36 -6.53 -11.85
C ARG A 555 -44.88 -5.38 -10.97
N LYS A 556 -44.13 -5.03 -9.93
CA LYS A 556 -44.42 -3.91 -9.04
C LYS A 556 -43.11 -3.17 -8.79
N LYS A 557 -43.03 -1.94 -9.32
CA LYS A 557 -41.87 -1.08 -9.12
C LYS A 557 -41.77 -0.68 -7.64
N ARG A 558 -40.56 -0.69 -7.10
CA ARG A 558 -40.28 -0.19 -5.75
C ARG A 558 -39.76 1.24 -5.81
N PRO A 559 -40.01 2.08 -4.78
CA PRO A 559 -39.41 3.40 -4.69
C PRO A 559 -37.87 3.30 -4.63
N LEU A 560 -37.15 4.22 -5.28
CA LEU A 560 -35.68 4.26 -5.22
C LEU A 560 -35.15 4.34 -3.79
N LYS A 561 -35.91 5.01 -2.92
CA LYS A 561 -35.64 5.14 -1.49
C LYS A 561 -35.36 3.79 -0.81
N ASP A 562 -35.99 2.69 -1.25
CA ASP A 562 -35.78 1.35 -0.68
C ASP A 562 -34.36 0.83 -0.95
N TRP A 563 -33.85 1.05 -2.17
CA TRP A 563 -32.48 0.67 -2.53
C TRP A 563 -31.45 1.55 -1.81
N LEU A 564 -31.70 2.86 -1.72
CA LEU A 564 -30.81 3.78 -1.00
C LEU A 564 -30.75 3.47 0.51
N LYS A 565 -31.88 3.15 1.14
CA LYS A 565 -31.98 2.74 2.56
C LYS A 565 -31.16 1.49 2.89
N SER A 566 -30.99 0.59 1.93
CA SER A 566 -30.22 -0.64 2.13
C SER A 566 -28.71 -0.43 2.22
N GLN A 567 -28.22 0.81 2.05
CA GLN A 567 -26.81 1.12 1.89
C GLN A 567 -26.38 2.29 2.80
N GLY A 568 -25.37 2.08 3.65
CA GLY A 568 -24.89 3.13 4.55
C GLY A 568 -24.28 4.35 3.85
N ARG A 569 -23.88 4.25 2.58
CA ARG A 569 -23.33 5.39 1.79
C ARG A 569 -24.36 6.47 1.44
N PHE A 570 -25.65 6.18 1.59
CA PHE A 570 -26.75 7.14 1.35
C PHE A 570 -27.47 7.57 2.63
N LYS A 571 -26.98 7.21 3.82
CA LYS A 571 -27.65 7.48 5.11
C LYS A 571 -27.99 8.97 5.32
N HIS A 572 -27.15 9.88 4.82
CA HIS A 572 -27.35 11.33 4.92
C HIS A 572 -28.46 11.84 3.98
N LEU A 573 -28.65 11.26 2.80
CA LEU A 573 -29.70 11.63 1.85
C LEU A 573 -31.12 11.32 2.35
N LEU A 574 -31.25 10.47 3.37
CA LEU A 574 -32.54 10.06 3.91
C LEU A 574 -33.12 11.06 4.93
N ARG A 575 -32.38 12.12 5.25
CA ARG A 575 -32.83 13.23 6.11
C ARG A 575 -33.73 14.17 5.34
N GLU A 576 -34.66 14.83 6.03
CA GLU A 576 -35.60 15.78 5.39
C GLU A 576 -34.90 16.94 4.68
N GLU A 577 -33.76 17.40 5.20
CA GLU A 577 -32.92 18.44 4.58
C GLU A 577 -32.46 18.09 3.14
N ASN A 578 -32.38 16.81 2.80
CA ASN A 578 -31.90 16.32 1.49
C ASN A 578 -33.03 15.80 0.58
N LYS A 579 -34.29 16.04 0.93
CA LYS A 579 -35.46 15.53 0.18
C LYS A 579 -35.45 15.94 -1.30
N GLY A 580 -35.04 17.18 -1.60
CA GLY A 580 -34.94 17.67 -2.99
C GLY A 580 -33.95 16.86 -3.85
N VAL A 581 -32.86 16.37 -3.26
CA VAL A 581 -31.87 15.53 -3.94
C VAL A 581 -32.45 14.16 -4.27
N LEU A 582 -33.17 13.57 -3.30
CA LEU A 582 -33.83 12.28 -3.49
C LEU A 582 -34.87 12.34 -4.61
N GLU A 583 -35.68 13.40 -4.64
CA GLU A 583 -36.67 13.62 -5.71
C GLU A 583 -36.00 13.82 -7.07
N LYS A 584 -34.92 14.61 -7.13
CA LYS A 584 -34.15 14.81 -8.36
C LYS A 584 -33.57 13.49 -8.88
N LEU A 585 -33.04 12.65 -8.00
CA LEU A 585 -32.50 11.35 -8.36
C LEU A 585 -33.59 10.37 -8.82
N GLN A 586 -34.75 10.36 -8.16
CA GLN A 586 -35.90 9.55 -8.57
C GLN A 586 -36.39 9.96 -9.96
N ARG A 587 -36.57 11.28 -10.21
CA ARG A 587 -36.98 11.79 -11.54
C ARG A 587 -36.00 11.39 -12.65
N GLU A 588 -34.71 11.41 -12.37
CA GLU A 588 -33.70 11.00 -13.35
C GLU A 588 -33.76 9.50 -13.65
N VAL A 589 -33.94 8.66 -12.63
CA VAL A 589 -34.13 7.20 -12.82
C VAL A 589 -35.38 6.94 -13.66
N ASP A 590 -36.48 7.62 -13.35
CA ASP A 590 -37.74 7.47 -14.10
C ASP A 590 -37.60 7.97 -15.54
N ARG A 591 -36.89 9.09 -15.77
CA ARG A 591 -36.61 9.62 -17.11
C ARG A 591 -35.82 8.61 -17.95
N LYS A 592 -34.73 8.06 -17.40
CA LYS A 592 -33.89 7.07 -18.12
C LYS A 592 -34.64 5.78 -18.43
N GLU A 593 -35.48 5.32 -17.50
CA GLU A 593 -36.30 4.13 -17.73
C GLU A 593 -37.30 4.36 -18.86
N LYS A 594 -37.97 5.52 -18.90
CA LYS A 594 -38.87 5.90 -20.00
C LYS A 594 -38.14 5.95 -21.34
N GLU A 595 -36.97 6.58 -21.40
CA GLU A 595 -36.15 6.62 -22.61
C GLU A 595 -35.77 5.22 -23.11
N LEU A 596 -35.49 4.30 -22.18
CA LEU A 596 -35.19 2.92 -22.52
C LEU A 596 -36.42 2.19 -23.06
N MET A 597 -37.61 2.39 -22.48
CA MET A 597 -38.87 1.81 -22.96
C MET A 597 -39.20 2.28 -24.38
N VAL A 598 -39.06 3.58 -24.64
CA VAL A 598 -39.25 4.16 -25.99
C VAL A 598 -38.28 3.53 -26.99
N ARG A 599 -36.99 3.40 -26.63
CA ARG A 599 -35.99 2.75 -27.51
C ARG A 599 -36.28 1.27 -27.74
N ALA A 600 -36.88 0.58 -26.78
CA ALA A 600 -37.32 -0.80 -26.91
C ALA A 600 -38.63 -0.96 -27.69
N GLY A 601 -39.25 0.13 -28.16
CA GLY A 601 -40.48 0.11 -28.93
C GLY A 601 -41.73 -0.17 -28.09
N GLU A 602 -41.68 0.11 -26.79
CA GLU A 602 -42.79 -0.11 -25.87
C GLU A 602 -43.62 1.18 -25.74
N LYS A 603 -44.95 1.06 -25.83
CA LYS A 603 -45.87 2.21 -25.68
C LYS A 603 -45.95 2.63 -24.20
N GLU A 604 -46.09 3.92 -23.96
CA GLU A 604 -46.43 4.46 -22.64
C GLU A 604 -47.80 3.90 -22.22
N GLU A 605 -47.86 3.25 -21.05
CA GLU A 605 -49.12 2.96 -20.34
C GLU A 605 -49.55 4.15 -19.48
#